data_AF-A0A3C1ES12-F1
#
_entry.id   AF-A0A3C1ES12-F1
#
_cell.length_a   1.000
_cell.length_b   1.000
_cell.length_c   1.000
_cell.angle_alpha   90.00
_cell.angle_beta   90.00
_cell.angle_gamma   90.00
#
_symmetry.space_group_name_H-M   'P 1'
#
loop_
_entity.id
_entity.type
_entity.pdbx_description
1 polymer ?
#
loop_
_entity_poly.entity_id
_entity_poly.type
_entity_poly.pdbx_seq_one_letter_code
_entity_poly.pdbx_strand_id
1 'polypeptide(L)'
;MPAGATPWTTPERFIAGRAEHPPAAGLMIRLRRRAEDEARGDMKKRRGYTLVEIVVALLLSCVMISAVFTIALTAKQSTGVSERRQAAAQATQALLQNLKAYVADPNYVVSGDSDILGPCPAGNARATWSLNCRGITDSRGSNAWALADGNHGVTGILPPWFVAAPYGATLNYSVSPGGFGGQQRQVSVTVSWNGGP
;
A
#
# COMPACT_ATOMS: atom_id res chain seq x y z
N MET A 1 -9.29 19.06 -26.41
CA MET A 1 -10.41 19.73 -25.71
C MET A 1 -10.74 18.92 -24.47
N PRO A 2 -10.68 19.53 -23.27
CA PRO A 2 -11.86 19.48 -22.42
C PRO A 2 -12.21 20.88 -21.88
N ALA A 3 -13.47 21.23 -22.08
CA ALA A 3 -14.15 22.36 -21.45
C ALA A 3 -14.84 21.86 -20.17
N GLY A 4 -14.80 22.65 -19.10
CA GLY A 4 -15.48 22.33 -17.85
C GLY A 4 -15.30 23.41 -16.79
N ALA A 5 -15.82 24.60 -17.09
CA ALA A 5 -15.86 25.74 -16.18
C ALA A 5 -16.98 25.59 -15.13
N THR A 6 -16.68 25.97 -13.88
CA THR A 6 -17.63 26.14 -12.76
C THR A 6 -17.15 27.31 -11.87
N PRO A 7 -17.98 27.92 -11.00
CA PRO A 7 -18.96 28.93 -11.36
C PRO A 7 -18.81 30.25 -10.57
N TRP A 8 -19.41 31.28 -11.13
CA TRP A 8 -19.77 32.62 -10.64
C TRP A 8 -19.73 32.87 -9.11
N THR A 9 -18.87 33.82 -8.72
CA THR A 9 -18.91 34.57 -7.46
C THR A 9 -19.99 35.64 -7.48
N THR A 10 -20.94 35.57 -6.54
CA THR A 10 -21.96 36.60 -6.29
C THR A 10 -21.37 37.71 -5.41
N PRO A 11 -21.56 39.01 -5.73
CA PRO A 11 -21.21 40.10 -4.83
C PRO A 11 -22.31 40.31 -3.78
N GLU A 12 -21.97 40.17 -2.49
CA GLU A 12 -22.86 40.58 -1.40
C GLU A 12 -22.98 42.11 -1.35
N ARG A 13 -24.22 42.57 -1.47
CA ARG A 13 -24.64 43.96 -1.23
C ARG A 13 -24.45 44.30 0.24
N PHE A 14 -23.54 45.24 0.50
CA PHE A 14 -23.42 45.90 1.79
C PHE A 14 -24.53 46.95 1.95
N ILE A 15 -25.53 46.67 2.79
CA ILE A 15 -26.55 47.65 3.19
C ILE A 15 -26.02 48.39 4.44
N ALA A 16 -25.66 49.66 4.27
CA ALA A 16 -25.29 50.54 5.35
C ALA A 16 -26.52 50.88 6.21
N GLY A 17 -26.70 50.12 7.30
CA GLY A 17 -27.65 50.45 8.36
C GLY A 17 -27.19 51.66 9.16
N ARG A 18 -27.98 52.73 9.07
CA ARG A 18 -27.89 53.98 9.83
C ARG A 18 -27.84 53.68 11.34
N ALA A 19 -26.70 53.95 11.97
CA ALA A 19 -26.54 53.86 13.42
C ALA A 19 -27.19 55.09 14.07
N GLU A 20 -28.39 54.92 14.61
CA GLU A 20 -28.96 55.88 15.55
C GLU A 20 -28.24 55.75 16.89
N HIS A 21 -27.66 56.86 17.36
CA HIS A 21 -26.96 56.96 18.63
C HIS A 21 -27.96 56.83 19.80
N PRO A 22 -27.86 55.80 20.66
CA PRO A 22 -28.56 55.80 21.93
C PRO A 22 -27.89 56.79 22.90
N PRO A 23 -28.67 57.46 23.79
CA PRO A 23 -28.13 58.43 24.75
C PRO A 23 -27.11 57.79 25.69
N ALA A 24 -25.92 58.39 25.74
CA ALA A 24 -24.70 57.89 26.40
C ALA A 24 -24.86 57.52 27.89
N ALA A 25 -25.87 58.06 28.58
CA ALA A 25 -26.10 57.78 29.99
C ALA A 25 -26.57 56.34 30.28
N GLY A 26 -27.34 55.72 29.38
CA GLY A 26 -27.82 54.35 29.55
C GLY A 26 -26.77 53.28 29.28
N LEU A 27 -25.76 53.62 28.48
CA LEU A 27 -24.71 52.70 28.02
C LEU A 27 -23.68 52.45 29.14
N MET A 28 -23.32 53.48 29.89
CA MET A 28 -22.41 53.36 31.04
C MET A 28 -22.98 52.48 32.17
N ILE A 29 -24.28 52.58 32.45
CA ILE A 29 -24.94 51.74 33.48
C ILE A 29 -25.03 50.27 33.04
N ARG A 30 -25.24 50.00 31.74
CA ARG A 30 -25.26 48.64 31.19
C ARG A 30 -23.86 48.02 31.08
N LEU A 31 -22.84 48.81 30.74
CA LEU A 31 -21.45 48.32 30.72
C LEU A 31 -20.95 48.01 32.12
N ARG A 32 -21.32 48.82 33.12
CA ARG A 32 -20.94 48.55 34.52
C ARG A 32 -21.60 47.29 35.06
N ARG A 33 -22.89 47.05 34.77
CA ARG A 33 -23.57 45.80 35.16
C ARG A 33 -22.99 44.58 34.43
N ARG A 34 -22.65 44.68 33.14
CA ARG A 34 -21.98 43.58 32.41
C ARG A 34 -20.61 43.23 32.99
N ALA A 35 -19.80 44.22 33.34
CA ALA A 35 -18.49 43.98 33.94
C ALA A 35 -18.60 43.35 35.35
N GLU A 36 -19.59 43.77 36.15
CA GLU A 36 -19.85 43.19 37.48
C GLU A 36 -20.42 41.76 37.38
N ASP A 37 -21.22 41.47 36.35
CA ASP A 37 -21.75 40.12 36.08
C ASP A 37 -20.68 39.17 35.50
N GLU A 38 -19.77 39.65 34.66
CA GLU A 38 -18.60 38.87 34.18
C GLU A 38 -17.64 38.55 35.33
N ALA A 39 -17.33 39.51 36.20
CA ALA A 39 -16.48 39.29 37.37
C ALA A 39 -17.11 38.32 38.39
N ARG A 40 -18.44 38.34 38.56
CA ARG A 40 -19.16 37.39 39.43
C ARG A 40 -19.30 36.00 38.81
N GLY A 41 -19.41 35.90 37.49
CA GLY A 41 -19.41 34.63 36.76
C GLY A 41 -18.07 33.89 36.87
N ASP A 42 -16.97 34.64 36.91
CA ASP A 42 -15.62 34.07 36.90
C ASP A 42 -15.17 33.52 38.26
N MET A 43 -15.64 34.10 39.37
CA MET A 43 -15.33 33.57 40.72
C MET A 43 -16.06 32.27 41.05
N LYS A 44 -17.26 32.02 40.49
CA LYS A 44 -17.99 30.75 40.69
C LYS A 44 -17.39 29.58 39.92
N LYS A 45 -16.51 29.84 38.93
CA LYS A 45 -15.75 28.81 38.21
C LYS A 45 -14.49 28.34 38.96
N ARG A 46 -14.11 28.99 40.06
CA ARG A 46 -13.00 28.55 40.92
C ARG A 46 -13.45 27.58 42.01
N ARG A 47 -14.28 26.59 41.66
CA ARG A 47 -14.41 25.39 42.49
C ARG A 47 -13.03 24.72 42.46
N GLY A 48 -12.34 24.70 43.60
CA GLY A 48 -11.01 24.13 43.69
C GLY A 48 -11.01 22.69 43.17
N TYR A 49 -10.11 22.39 42.25
CA TYR A 49 -9.89 21.04 41.75
C TYR A 49 -9.69 20.12 42.95
N THR A 50 -10.65 19.21 43.15
CA THR A 50 -10.49 18.21 44.20
C THR A 50 -9.40 17.23 43.76
N LEU A 51 -8.62 16.71 44.71
CA LEU A 51 -7.59 15.70 44.42
C LEU A 51 -8.18 14.54 43.60
N VAL A 52 -9.43 14.18 43.88
CA VAL A 52 -10.20 13.16 43.17
C VAL A 52 -10.35 13.48 41.68
N GLU A 53 -10.62 14.74 41.31
CA GLU A 53 -10.80 15.15 39.92
C GLU A 53 -9.50 14.99 39.11
N ILE A 54 -8.36 15.37 39.69
CA ILE A 54 -7.05 15.20 39.05
C ILE A 54 -6.72 13.72 38.90
N VAL A 55 -7.00 12.89 39.91
CA VAL A 55 -6.76 11.44 39.85
C VAL A 55 -7.62 10.79 38.76
N VAL A 56 -8.90 11.14 38.68
CA VAL A 56 -9.79 10.62 37.62
C VAL A 56 -9.33 11.08 36.24
N ALA A 57 -8.93 12.35 36.09
CA ALA A 57 -8.41 12.87 34.82
C ALA A 57 -7.11 12.14 34.39
N LEU A 58 -6.21 11.85 35.32
CA LEU A 58 -4.96 11.14 35.05
C LEU A 58 -5.21 9.68 34.66
N LEU A 59 -6.13 9.01 35.35
CA LEU A 59 -6.55 7.65 35.00
C LEU A 59 -7.16 7.58 33.60
N LEU A 60 -8.08 8.50 33.28
CA LEU A 60 -8.69 8.56 31.94
C LEU A 60 -7.66 8.89 30.85
N SER A 61 -6.73 9.80 31.13
CA SER A 61 -5.66 10.15 30.20
C SER A 61 -4.73 8.95 29.93
N CYS A 62 -4.37 8.21 30.97
CA CYS A 62 -3.53 7.02 30.84
C CYS A 62 -4.19 5.93 29.98
N VAL A 63 -5.50 5.70 30.18
CA VAL A 63 -6.28 4.75 29.38
C VAL A 63 -6.35 5.21 27.92
N MET A 64 -6.62 6.49 27.65
CA MET A 64 -6.66 7.02 26.28
C MET A 64 -5.32 6.90 25.56
N ILE A 65 -4.21 7.25 26.22
CA ILE A 65 -2.87 7.16 25.64
C ILE A 65 -2.52 5.70 25.31
N SER A 66 -2.81 4.77 26.23
CA SER A 66 -2.55 3.34 26.03
C SER A 66 -3.36 2.76 24.87
N ALA A 67 -4.62 3.17 24.73
CA ALA A 67 -5.49 2.74 23.63
C ALA A 67 -4.95 3.23 22.27
N VAL A 68 -4.57 4.50 22.17
CA VAL A 68 -4.02 5.08 20.93
C VAL A 68 -2.71 4.41 20.54
N PHE A 69 -1.82 4.17 21.52
CA PHE A 69 -0.55 3.49 21.27
C PHE A 69 -0.75 2.06 20.74
N THR A 70 -1.70 1.32 21.32
CA THR A 70 -2.03 -0.04 20.88
C THR A 70 -2.55 -0.07 19.44
N ILE A 71 -3.43 0.87 19.08
CA ILE A 71 -3.96 0.99 17.72
C ILE A 71 -2.84 1.36 16.73
N ALA A 72 -1.99 2.32 17.09
CA ALA A 72 -0.88 2.75 16.24
C ALA A 72 0.14 1.61 16.01
N LEU A 73 0.46 0.84 17.04
CA LEU A 73 1.36 -0.31 16.93
C LEU A 73 0.76 -1.40 16.02
N THR A 74 -0.51 -1.72 16.23
CA THR A 74 -1.24 -2.72 15.42
C THR A 74 -1.31 -2.29 13.95
N ALA A 75 -1.57 -1.01 13.68
CA ALA A 75 -1.62 -0.46 12.33
C ALA A 75 -0.25 -0.61 11.62
N LYS A 76 0.84 -0.23 12.29
CA LYS A 76 2.19 -0.33 11.71
C LYS A 76 2.59 -1.77 11.40
N GLN A 77 2.32 -2.71 12.30
CA GLN A 77 2.64 -4.12 12.08
C GLN A 77 1.80 -4.74 10.94
N SER A 78 0.54 -4.35 10.83
CA SER A 78 -0.37 -4.82 9.78
C SER A 78 0.06 -4.39 8.37
N THR A 79 0.47 -3.13 8.20
CA THR A 79 0.86 -2.59 6.88
C THR A 79 2.05 -3.35 6.28
N GLY A 80 3.08 -3.66 7.07
CA GLY A 80 4.28 -4.34 6.57
C GLY A 80 4.02 -5.80 6.14
N VAL A 81 3.10 -6.51 6.78
CA VAL A 81 2.70 -7.86 6.34
C VAL A 81 1.88 -7.79 5.05
N SER A 82 0.95 -6.85 4.98
CA SER A 82 0.09 -6.67 3.80
C SER A 82 0.89 -6.30 2.56
N GLU A 83 1.83 -5.35 2.67
CA GLU A 83 2.68 -4.91 1.56
C GLU A 83 3.55 -6.06 1.02
N ARG A 84 4.14 -6.88 1.91
CA ARG A 84 4.90 -8.07 1.50
C ARG A 84 4.05 -9.09 0.76
N ARG A 85 2.84 -9.37 1.25
CA ARG A 85 1.89 -10.28 0.57
C ARG A 85 1.48 -9.73 -0.79
N GLN A 86 1.26 -8.42 -0.89
CA GLN A 86 0.91 -7.77 -2.14
C GLN A 86 2.06 -7.84 -3.16
N ALA A 87 3.30 -7.54 -2.74
CA ALA A 87 4.48 -7.64 -3.59
C ALA A 87 4.71 -9.08 -4.09
N ALA A 88 4.59 -10.07 -3.19
CA ALA A 88 4.68 -11.49 -3.54
C ALA A 88 3.61 -11.90 -4.56
N ALA A 89 2.35 -11.47 -4.35
CA ALA A 89 1.25 -11.76 -5.26
C ALA A 89 1.46 -11.12 -6.64
N GLN A 90 1.88 -9.86 -6.70
CA GLN A 90 2.18 -9.17 -7.96
C GLN A 90 3.31 -9.86 -8.73
N ALA A 91 4.40 -10.23 -8.06
CA ALA A 91 5.51 -10.96 -8.68
C ALA A 91 5.08 -12.34 -9.22
N THR A 92 4.26 -13.06 -8.46
CA THR A 92 3.70 -14.36 -8.88
C THR A 92 2.83 -14.21 -10.12
N GLN A 93 1.94 -13.20 -10.15
CA GLN A 93 1.08 -12.93 -11.30
C GLN A 93 1.89 -12.53 -12.54
N ALA A 94 2.91 -11.68 -12.37
CA ALA A 94 3.80 -11.29 -13.46
C ALA A 94 4.54 -12.50 -14.05
N LEU A 95 5.07 -13.38 -13.19
CA LEU A 95 5.71 -14.62 -13.64
C LEU A 95 4.71 -15.53 -14.37
N LEU A 96 3.51 -15.72 -13.83
CA LEU A 96 2.47 -16.54 -14.47
C LEU A 96 2.03 -15.98 -15.83
N GLN A 97 1.93 -14.66 -15.97
CA GLN A 97 1.62 -14.02 -17.25
C GLN A 97 2.73 -14.25 -18.27
N ASN A 98 3.99 -14.13 -17.87
CA ASN A 98 5.13 -14.46 -18.73
C ASN A 98 5.10 -15.94 -19.14
N LEU A 99 4.87 -16.86 -18.18
CA LEU A 99 4.77 -18.30 -18.45
C LEU A 99 3.61 -18.66 -19.39
N LYS A 100 2.45 -18.01 -19.22
CA LYS A 100 1.29 -18.19 -20.12
C LYS A 100 1.57 -17.70 -21.53
N ALA A 101 2.30 -16.59 -21.69
CA ALA A 101 2.68 -16.08 -22.99
C ALA A 101 3.50 -17.12 -23.79
N TYR A 102 4.32 -17.93 -23.12
CA TYR A 102 5.07 -18.99 -23.77
C TYR A 102 4.20 -20.18 -24.25
N VAL A 103 3.05 -20.42 -23.62
CA VAL A 103 2.12 -21.49 -24.02
C VAL A 103 1.16 -21.02 -25.12
N ALA A 104 0.84 -19.73 -25.14
CA ALA A 104 -0.14 -19.15 -26.06
C ALA A 104 0.40 -18.87 -27.47
N ASP A 105 1.73 -18.92 -27.67
CA ASP A 105 2.33 -18.69 -28.97
C ASP A 105 2.06 -19.89 -29.91
N PRO A 106 1.33 -19.70 -31.03
CA PRO A 106 1.00 -20.78 -31.96
C PRO A 106 2.23 -21.36 -32.69
N ASN A 107 3.38 -20.69 -32.66
CA ASN A 107 4.63 -21.23 -33.18
C ASN A 107 5.31 -22.21 -32.22
N TYR A 108 4.74 -22.45 -31.03
CA TYR A 108 5.22 -23.44 -30.08
C TYR A 108 5.00 -24.86 -30.64
N VAL A 109 5.97 -25.38 -31.37
CA VAL A 109 5.99 -26.78 -31.80
C VAL A 109 6.73 -27.61 -30.74
N VAL A 110 6.05 -28.61 -30.17
CA VAL A 110 6.61 -29.56 -29.18
C VAL A 110 7.57 -30.57 -29.83
N SER A 111 7.81 -30.48 -31.15
CA SER A 111 8.84 -31.27 -31.83
C SER A 111 10.17 -30.54 -31.71
N GLY A 112 11.24 -31.26 -31.37
CA GLY A 112 12.58 -30.75 -31.09
C GLY A 112 13.32 -30.03 -32.23
N ASP A 113 12.64 -29.17 -32.98
CA ASP A 113 13.24 -28.21 -33.90
C ASP A 113 13.71 -26.99 -33.11
N SER A 114 15.01 -26.76 -33.17
CA SER A 114 15.74 -25.72 -32.44
C SER A 114 15.52 -24.29 -32.95
N ASP A 115 14.60 -24.08 -33.89
CA ASP A 115 14.62 -22.88 -34.74
C ASP A 115 13.45 -21.93 -34.48
N ILE A 116 12.58 -22.25 -33.51
CA ILE A 116 11.51 -21.34 -33.11
C ILE A 116 12.11 -20.25 -32.20
N LEU A 117 12.23 -19.04 -32.74
CA LEU A 117 12.63 -17.84 -32.00
C LEU A 117 11.53 -17.42 -31.02
N GLY A 118 11.59 -17.86 -29.76
CA GLY A 118 10.82 -17.29 -28.66
C GLY A 118 11.26 -15.85 -28.29
N PRO A 119 10.53 -15.21 -27.35
CA PRO A 119 10.66 -13.78 -27.07
C PRO A 119 12.01 -13.36 -26.45
N CYS A 120 12.83 -14.32 -26.03
CA CYS A 120 14.11 -14.07 -25.37
C CYS A 120 15.22 -14.95 -25.97
N PRO A 121 15.84 -14.52 -27.09
CA PRO A 121 16.96 -15.23 -27.68
C PRO A 121 18.19 -15.15 -26.78
N ALA A 122 18.51 -16.25 -26.07
CA ALA A 122 19.87 -16.43 -25.58
C ALA A 122 20.79 -16.65 -26.80
N GLY A 123 22.00 -16.07 -26.78
CA GLY A 123 22.88 -15.85 -27.93
C GLY A 123 23.30 -17.06 -28.78
N ASN A 124 22.84 -18.25 -28.45
CA ASN A 124 22.93 -19.46 -29.26
C ASN A 124 21.50 -19.97 -29.45
N ALA A 125 21.03 -20.12 -30.70
CA ALA A 125 19.64 -20.35 -31.14
C ALA A 125 18.77 -21.39 -30.38
N ARG A 126 19.34 -22.18 -29.46
CA ARG A 126 18.68 -23.24 -28.69
C ARG A 126 17.89 -22.77 -27.47
N ALA A 127 18.06 -21.53 -27.01
CA ALA A 127 17.45 -21.04 -25.76
C ALA A 127 16.61 -19.78 -25.96
N THR A 128 15.93 -19.72 -27.10
CA THR A 128 14.99 -18.67 -27.49
C THR A 128 13.73 -18.59 -26.61
N TRP A 129 13.47 -19.64 -25.82
CA TRP A 129 12.36 -19.75 -24.87
C TRP A 129 12.84 -19.73 -23.40
N SER A 130 13.85 -18.91 -23.10
CA SER A 130 14.38 -18.75 -21.73
C SER A 130 13.74 -17.56 -21.00
N LEU A 131 13.58 -17.65 -19.67
CA LEU A 131 13.19 -16.51 -18.83
C LEU A 131 14.35 -15.51 -18.59
N ASN A 132 15.57 -15.83 -19.03
CA ASN A 132 16.78 -15.03 -18.80
C ASN A 132 16.86 -13.77 -19.66
N CYS A 133 15.91 -12.86 -19.47
CA CYS A 133 15.83 -11.62 -20.23
C CYS A 133 15.12 -10.54 -19.42
N ARG A 134 15.26 -9.28 -19.84
CA ARG A 134 14.57 -8.12 -19.22
C ARG A 134 14.81 -8.00 -17.70
N GLY A 135 16.02 -8.34 -17.26
CA GLY A 135 16.41 -8.27 -15.85
C GLY A 135 15.95 -9.46 -15.00
N ILE A 136 15.31 -10.47 -15.60
CA ILE A 136 14.94 -11.73 -14.94
C ILE A 136 16.07 -12.75 -15.15
N THR A 137 16.43 -13.49 -14.11
CA THR A 137 17.41 -14.58 -14.20
C THR A 137 16.87 -15.86 -13.58
N ASP A 138 17.04 -16.98 -14.28
CA ASP A 138 16.72 -18.32 -13.85
C ASP A 138 17.99 -19.06 -13.40
N SER A 139 17.93 -19.65 -12.22
CA SER A 139 18.92 -20.53 -11.61
C SER A 139 19.42 -21.67 -12.51
N ARG A 140 18.63 -22.13 -13.49
CA ARG A 140 19.04 -23.19 -14.41
C ARG A 140 19.98 -22.73 -15.53
N GLY A 141 20.27 -21.44 -15.60
CA GLY A 141 21.22 -20.87 -16.55
C GLY A 141 20.60 -20.53 -17.92
N SER A 142 21.41 -19.91 -18.78
CA SER A 142 20.98 -19.30 -20.05
C SER A 142 20.40 -20.28 -21.08
N ASN A 143 20.70 -21.57 -20.94
CA ASN A 143 20.29 -22.60 -21.90
C ASN A 143 19.04 -23.38 -21.46
N ALA A 144 18.47 -23.04 -20.30
CA ALA A 144 17.28 -23.71 -19.79
C ALA A 144 16.03 -23.12 -20.43
N TRP A 145 15.20 -24.01 -20.96
CA TRP A 145 13.84 -23.69 -21.40
C TRP A 145 12.97 -23.37 -20.19
N ALA A 146 12.16 -22.32 -20.29
CA ALA A 146 11.31 -21.82 -19.19
C ALA A 146 10.32 -22.86 -18.65
N LEU A 147 9.85 -23.81 -19.48
CA LEU A 147 8.91 -24.87 -19.08
C LEU A 147 9.58 -26.26 -18.99
N ALA A 148 10.91 -26.30 -18.86
CA ALA A 148 11.62 -27.56 -18.62
C ALA A 148 11.21 -28.17 -17.26
N ASP A 149 11.13 -29.50 -17.18
CA ASP A 149 10.70 -30.16 -15.95
C ASP A 149 11.67 -29.93 -14.77
N GLY A 150 11.11 -29.66 -13.60
CA GLY A 150 11.81 -29.49 -12.33
C GLY A 150 11.71 -28.08 -11.75
N ASN A 151 12.64 -27.73 -10.85
CA ASN A 151 12.58 -26.48 -10.08
C ASN A 151 13.45 -25.38 -10.69
N HIS A 152 12.91 -24.16 -10.71
CA HIS A 152 13.51 -22.96 -11.26
C HIS A 152 13.43 -21.83 -10.23
N GLY A 153 14.60 -21.37 -9.78
CA GLY A 153 14.72 -20.16 -8.97
C GLY A 153 14.80 -18.93 -9.85
N VAL A 154 13.89 -17.99 -9.66
CA VAL A 154 13.78 -16.76 -10.45
C VAL A 154 14.17 -15.56 -9.61
N THR A 155 15.12 -14.79 -10.12
CA THR A 155 15.54 -13.51 -9.54
C THR A 155 15.19 -12.37 -10.49
N GLY A 156 15.13 -11.14 -9.97
CA GLY A 156 14.86 -9.93 -10.76
C GLY A 156 13.39 -9.57 -10.98
N ILE A 157 12.43 -10.47 -10.70
CA ILE A 157 11.00 -10.15 -10.71
C ILE A 157 10.57 -9.48 -9.39
N LEU A 158 11.15 -9.93 -8.27
CA LEU A 158 10.83 -9.36 -6.96
C LEU A 158 11.49 -7.98 -6.80
N PRO A 159 10.82 -7.02 -6.13
CA PRO A 159 11.41 -5.74 -5.82
C PRO A 159 12.72 -5.89 -5.03
N PRO A 160 13.75 -5.05 -5.27
CA PRO A 160 15.04 -5.17 -4.58
C PRO A 160 14.94 -5.14 -3.06
N TRP A 161 14.03 -4.33 -2.51
CA TRP A 161 13.80 -4.24 -1.06
C TRP A 161 13.26 -5.54 -0.44
N PHE A 162 12.61 -6.39 -1.24
CA PHE A 162 12.01 -7.63 -0.77
C PHE A 162 13.02 -8.80 -0.82
N VAL A 163 13.94 -8.75 -1.79
CA VAL A 163 15.04 -9.73 -1.92
C VAL A 163 16.15 -9.45 -0.91
N ALA A 164 16.38 -8.19 -0.56
CA ALA A 164 17.41 -7.80 0.41
C ALA A 164 17.08 -8.27 1.85
N ALA A 165 18.11 -8.25 2.71
CA ALA A 165 17.92 -8.38 4.16
C ALA A 165 16.98 -7.27 4.67
N PRO A 166 16.10 -7.55 5.64
CA PRO A 166 16.04 -8.76 6.47
C PRO A 166 15.19 -9.90 5.88
N TYR A 167 14.49 -9.68 4.76
CA TYR A 167 13.49 -10.64 4.27
C TYR A 167 14.11 -11.80 3.50
N GLY A 168 15.08 -11.53 2.62
CA GLY A 168 15.72 -12.57 1.82
C GLY A 168 14.72 -13.34 0.97
N ALA A 169 13.74 -12.66 0.36
CA ALA A 169 12.69 -13.32 -0.41
C ALA A 169 13.23 -13.91 -1.72
N THR A 170 12.74 -15.10 -2.04
CA THR A 170 13.05 -15.84 -3.26
C THR A 170 11.75 -16.30 -3.92
N LEU A 171 11.73 -16.25 -5.25
CA LEU A 171 10.62 -16.73 -6.07
C LEU A 171 11.08 -17.98 -6.78
N ASN A 172 10.41 -19.09 -6.53
CA ASN A 172 10.69 -20.36 -7.20
C ASN A 172 9.44 -20.81 -7.95
N TYR A 173 9.61 -21.48 -9.08
CA TYR A 173 8.52 -22.22 -9.71
C TYR A 173 8.99 -23.62 -10.09
N SER A 174 8.07 -24.58 -10.00
CA SER A 174 8.31 -25.95 -10.40
C SER A 174 7.39 -26.32 -11.55
N VAL A 175 7.96 -26.97 -12.56
CA VAL A 175 7.22 -27.52 -13.69
C VAL A 175 7.21 -29.04 -13.59
N SER A 176 6.02 -29.64 -13.69
CA SER A 176 5.85 -31.08 -13.72
C SER A 176 5.01 -31.50 -14.92
N PRO A 177 5.22 -32.72 -15.46
CA PRO A 177 4.34 -33.26 -16.47
C PRO A 177 2.90 -33.37 -15.93
N GLY A 178 1.94 -32.90 -16.71
CA GLY A 178 0.51 -32.96 -16.40
C GLY A 178 -0.13 -34.29 -16.80
N GLY A 179 -1.29 -34.59 -16.21
CA GLY A 179 -1.95 -35.90 -16.32
C GLY A 179 -2.56 -36.24 -17.69
N PHE A 180 -2.82 -35.26 -18.56
CA PHE A 180 -3.41 -35.51 -19.88
C PHE A 180 -2.34 -35.76 -20.95
N GLY A 181 -1.84 -37.00 -21.01
CA GLY A 181 -1.00 -37.48 -22.11
C GLY A 181 0.37 -36.81 -22.25
N GLY A 182 0.89 -36.18 -21.19
CA GLY A 182 2.18 -35.48 -21.20
C GLY A 182 2.22 -34.18 -22.01
N GLN A 183 1.09 -33.78 -22.61
CA GLN A 183 1.01 -32.57 -23.43
C GLN A 183 0.81 -31.30 -22.59
N GLN A 184 0.24 -31.44 -21.39
CA GLN A 184 0.10 -30.33 -20.46
C GLN A 184 1.28 -30.31 -19.48
N ARG A 185 1.83 -29.12 -19.22
CA ARG A 185 2.79 -28.90 -18.14
C ARG A 185 2.07 -28.20 -17.00
N GLN A 186 2.16 -28.75 -15.80
CA GLN A 186 1.65 -28.10 -14.59
C GLN A 186 2.75 -27.20 -14.02
N VAL A 187 2.41 -25.95 -13.74
CA VAL A 187 3.31 -24.97 -13.12
C VAL A 187 2.80 -24.64 -11.73
N SER A 188 3.67 -24.78 -10.72
CA SER A 188 3.43 -24.29 -9.37
C SER A 188 4.43 -23.19 -9.07
N VAL A 189 3.96 -22.05 -8.56
CA VAL A 189 4.80 -20.91 -8.20
C VAL A 189 4.75 -20.71 -6.70
N THR A 190 5.91 -20.59 -6.07
CA THR A 190 6.07 -20.42 -4.63
C THR A 190 6.99 -19.25 -4.34
N VAL A 191 6.54 -18.34 -3.48
CA VAL A 191 7.38 -17.30 -2.89
C VAL A 191 7.77 -17.75 -1.49
N SER A 192 9.06 -17.76 -1.19
CA SER A 192 9.58 -18.09 0.15
C SER A 192 10.49 -16.97 0.64
N TRP A 193 10.50 -16.70 1.94
CA TRP A 193 11.39 -15.70 2.55
C TRP A 193 11.87 -16.20 3.90
N ASN A 194 13.14 -15.91 4.21
CA ASN A 194 13.80 -16.40 5.43
C ASN A 194 13.54 -15.51 6.65
N GLY A 195 12.94 -14.33 6.45
CA GLY A 195 12.52 -13.47 7.53
C GLY A 195 11.38 -14.08 8.34
N GLY A 196 11.71 -14.62 9.52
CA GLY A 196 10.74 -14.79 10.60
C GLY A 196 10.03 -13.46 10.93
N PRO A 197 8.87 -13.52 11.60
CA PRO A 197 8.03 -12.34 11.87
C PRO A 197 8.79 -11.17 12.48
#